data_AF-A0A011QN60-F1
#
_entry.id   AF-A0A011QN60-F1
#
_cell.length_a   1.000
_cell.length_b   1.000
_cell.length_c   1.000
_cell.angle_alpha   90.00
_cell.angle_beta   90.00
_cell.angle_gamma   90.00
#
_symmetry.space_group_name_H-M   'P 1'
#
loop_
_entity.id
_entity.type
_entity.pdbx_description
1 polymer ?
#
loop_
_entity_poly.entity_id
_entity_poly.type
_entity_poly.pdbx_seq_one_letter_code
_entity_poly.pdbx_strand_id
1 'polypeptide(L)'
;MPANQITGLKPGEVFVHRNIANVVVHTDLNCLSVMQYAIDVLKVRHVIVCGHYGCGGVRAALEGPALGLIDNWLRHIQDVRDRHADFLATLADDTHLRTTRAAGARCVN
;
A
#
# COMPACT_ATOMS: atom_id res chain seq x y z
N MET A 1 -10.36 -5.66 -5.38
CA MET A 1 -9.62 -6.94 -5.24
C MET A 1 -9.83 -7.54 -3.84
N PRO A 2 -10.76 -8.49 -3.67
CA PRO A 2 -11.00 -9.17 -2.38
C PRO A 2 -9.82 -10.06 -1.98
N ALA A 3 -9.38 -10.02 -0.72
CA ALA A 3 -8.16 -10.70 -0.26
C ALA A 3 -8.30 -12.24 -0.29
N ASN A 4 -9.49 -12.76 0.05
CA ASN A 4 -9.77 -14.19 0.05
C ASN A 4 -9.72 -14.79 -1.37
N GLN A 5 -10.12 -14.01 -2.38
CA GLN A 5 -10.08 -14.45 -3.78
C GLN A 5 -8.66 -14.49 -4.35
N ILE A 6 -7.74 -13.67 -3.83
CA ILE A 6 -6.33 -13.69 -4.24
C ILE A 6 -5.57 -14.85 -3.58
N THR A 7 -5.89 -15.15 -2.32
CA THR A 7 -5.17 -16.15 -1.53
C THR A 7 -5.76 -17.56 -1.65
N GLY A 8 -6.94 -17.72 -2.23
CA GLY A 8 -7.65 -19.00 -2.29
C GLY A 8 -8.16 -19.50 -0.94
N LEU A 9 -8.15 -18.62 0.07
CA LEU A 9 -8.51 -18.94 1.45
C LEU A 9 -10.02 -18.77 1.68
N LYS A 10 -10.56 -19.54 2.63
CA LYS A 10 -11.97 -19.48 3.00
C LYS A 10 -12.27 -18.17 3.75
N PRO A 11 -13.52 -17.68 3.72
CA PRO A 11 -13.96 -16.60 4.60
C PRO A 11 -13.62 -16.89 6.06
N GLY A 12 -12.96 -15.93 6.73
CA GLY A 12 -12.50 -16.07 8.11
C GLY A 12 -11.03 -16.51 8.27
N GLU A 13 -10.37 -16.96 7.20
CA GLU A 13 -8.95 -17.34 7.24
C GLU A 13 -7.99 -16.17 6.98
N VAL A 14 -8.52 -15.01 6.57
CA VAL A 14 -7.75 -13.78 6.33
C VAL A 14 -8.36 -12.63 7.12
N PHE A 15 -7.53 -12.00 7.95
CA PHE A 15 -7.86 -10.75 8.63
C PHE A 15 -7.37 -9.57 7.78
N VAL A 16 -8.26 -8.64 7.45
CA VAL A 16 -8.02 -7.67 6.37
C VAL A 16 -8.13 -6.24 6.89
N HIS A 17 -7.06 -5.47 6.72
CA HIS A 17 -7.08 -4.00 6.75
C HIS A 17 -7.07 -3.44 5.33
N ARG A 18 -7.75 -2.31 5.10
CA ARG A 18 -7.69 -1.58 3.83
C ARG A 18 -7.66 -0.08 4.08
N ASN A 19 -6.71 0.58 3.44
CA ASN A 19 -6.68 2.02 3.29
C ASN A 19 -6.25 2.37 1.86
N ILE A 20 -6.29 3.66 1.51
CA ILE A 20 -5.88 4.12 0.19
C ILE A 20 -4.39 3.83 -0.01
N ALA A 21 -4.07 3.11 -1.08
CA ALA A 21 -2.71 2.75 -1.48
C ALA A 21 -1.91 1.97 -0.41
N ASN A 22 -2.60 1.19 0.44
CA ASN A 22 -1.98 0.20 1.34
C ASN A 22 -0.79 0.74 2.15
N VAL A 23 -0.89 1.99 2.59
CA VAL A 23 0.16 2.70 3.32
C VAL A 23 0.10 2.32 4.80
N VAL A 24 1.26 2.06 5.40
CA VAL A 24 1.39 1.86 6.85
C VAL A 24 2.19 3.04 7.40
N VAL A 25 1.54 3.87 8.22
CA VAL A 25 2.16 5.03 8.85
C VAL A 25 2.47 4.71 10.30
N HIS A 26 3.65 5.11 10.78
CA HIS A 26 4.12 4.86 12.15
C HIS A 26 3.20 5.40 13.26
N THR A 27 2.30 6.33 12.92
CA THR A 27 1.37 6.97 13.85
C THR A 27 -0.10 6.79 13.46
N ASP A 28 -0.41 5.96 12.45
CA ASP A 28 -1.81 5.67 12.08
C ASP A 28 -2.40 4.67 13.07
N LEU A 29 -3.11 5.19 14.09
CA LEU A 29 -3.78 4.36 15.07
C LEU A 29 -4.80 3.38 14.47
N ASN A 30 -5.35 3.67 13.28
CA ASN A 30 -6.25 2.74 12.61
C ASN A 30 -5.49 1.46 12.21
N CYS A 31 -4.44 1.59 11.40
CA CYS A 31 -3.64 0.44 10.98
C CYS A 31 -2.93 -0.25 12.17
N LEU A 32 -2.40 0.54 13.12
CA LEU A 32 -1.68 -0.02 14.27
C LEU A 32 -2.58 -0.81 15.21
N SER A 33 -3.82 -0.36 15.45
CA SER A 33 -4.78 -1.11 16.27
C SER A 33 -5.15 -2.45 15.61
N VAL A 34 -5.34 -2.46 14.27
CA VAL A 34 -5.60 -3.68 13.52
C VAL A 34 -4.40 -4.64 13.59
N MET A 35 -3.18 -4.11 13.45
CA MET A 35 -1.95 -4.89 13.53
C MET A 35 -1.75 -5.50 14.93
N GLN A 36 -1.93 -4.70 15.99
CA GLN A 36 -1.81 -5.13 17.38
C GLN A 36 -2.82 -6.23 17.70
N TYR A 37 -4.08 -6.08 17.31
CA TYR A 37 -5.09 -7.11 17.48
C TYR A 37 -4.77 -8.40 16.70
N ALA A 38 -4.34 -8.28 15.45
CA ALA A 38 -3.98 -9.42 14.63
C ALA A 38 -2.83 -10.24 15.24
N ILE A 39 -1.80 -9.57 15.75
CA ILE A 39 -0.61 -10.21 16.30
C ILE A 39 -0.84 -10.69 17.73
N ASP A 40 -1.32 -9.83 18.62
CA ASP A 40 -1.38 -10.13 20.05
C ASP A 40 -2.60 -10.96 20.44
N VAL A 41 -3.72 -10.82 19.73
CA VAL A 41 -4.98 -11.49 20.06
C VAL A 41 -5.22 -12.67 19.13
N LEU A 42 -5.20 -12.44 17.81
CA LEU A 42 -5.48 -13.50 16.82
C LEU A 42 -4.28 -14.41 16.56
N LYS A 43 -3.07 -14.02 17.00
CA LYS A 43 -1.82 -14.79 16.81
C LYS A 43 -1.58 -15.16 15.35
N VAL A 44 -1.83 -14.24 14.43
CA VAL A 44 -1.56 -14.47 12.99
C VAL A 44 -0.08 -14.78 12.78
N ARG A 45 0.21 -15.73 11.89
CA ARG A 45 1.60 -16.15 11.58
C ARG A 45 2.30 -15.23 10.57
N HIS A 46 1.53 -14.56 9.72
CA HIS A 46 2.06 -13.76 8.62
C HIS A 46 1.27 -12.47 8.48
N VAL A 47 1.99 -11.37 8.20
CA VAL A 47 1.42 -10.08 7.83
C VAL A 47 1.86 -9.77 6.41
N ILE A 48 0.91 -9.41 5.54
CA ILE A 48 1.17 -9.18 4.11
C ILE A 48 0.73 -7.76 3.75
N VAL A 49 1.66 -6.95 3.25
CA VAL A 49 1.32 -5.67 2.60
C VAL A 49 1.10 -5.94 1.11
N CYS A 50 -0.16 -5.94 0.69
CA CYS A 50 -0.55 -6.25 -0.68
C CYS A 50 -0.90 -4.97 -1.44
N GLY A 51 0.03 -4.52 -2.29
CA GLY A 51 -0.25 -3.49 -3.29
C GLY A 51 -0.78 -4.09 -4.58
N HIS A 52 -1.21 -3.22 -5.50
CA HIS A 52 -1.78 -3.67 -6.78
C HIS A 52 -1.44 -2.74 -7.93
N TYR A 53 -1.30 -3.32 -9.13
CA TYR A 53 -1.09 -2.55 -10.35
C TYR A 53 -2.31 -1.67 -10.67
N GLY A 54 -2.04 -0.51 -11.28
CA GLY A 54 -3.07 0.49 -11.58
C GLY A 54 -3.70 1.14 -10.34
N CYS A 55 -3.01 1.18 -9.20
CA CYS A 55 -3.53 1.84 -8.00
C CYS A 55 -3.76 3.33 -8.23
N GLY A 56 -5.02 3.77 -8.15
CA GLY A 56 -5.40 5.16 -8.33
C GLY A 56 -4.77 6.12 -7.32
N GLY A 57 -4.56 5.67 -6.07
CA GLY A 57 -3.88 6.48 -5.04
C GLY A 57 -2.39 6.66 -5.33
N VAL A 58 -1.70 5.59 -5.74
CA VAL A 58 -0.29 5.68 -6.17
C VAL A 58 -0.15 6.57 -7.40
N ARG A 59 -1.04 6.42 -8.39
CA ARG A 59 -1.05 7.27 -9.58
C ARG A 59 -1.25 8.75 -9.22
N ALA A 60 -2.25 9.06 -8.38
CA ALA A 60 -2.46 10.42 -7.89
C ALA A 60 -1.22 10.96 -7.17
N ALA A 61 -0.55 10.17 -6.33
CA ALA A 61 0.67 10.60 -5.66
C ALA A 61 1.83 10.91 -6.64
N LEU A 62 1.92 10.19 -7.76
CA LEU A 62 2.94 10.42 -8.80
C LEU A 62 2.62 11.63 -9.68
N GLU A 63 1.35 11.81 -10.07
CA GLU A 63 0.90 12.89 -10.97
C GLU A 63 0.73 14.24 -10.24
N GLY A 64 0.52 14.22 -8.92
CA GLY A 64 0.36 15.42 -8.10
C GLY A 64 -0.88 16.29 -8.39
N PRO A 65 -2.08 15.73 -8.69
CA PRO A 65 -3.29 16.54 -8.75
C PRO A 65 -3.66 17.05 -7.35
N ALA A 66 -4.24 18.24 -7.27
CA ALA A 66 -4.80 18.76 -6.01
C ALA A 66 -6.16 18.10 -5.75
N LEU A 67 -6.21 17.15 -4.81
CA LEU A 67 -7.41 16.39 -4.45
C LEU A 67 -7.93 16.72 -3.04
N GLY A 68 -7.28 17.64 -2.32
CA GLY A 68 -7.73 18.17 -1.04
C GLY A 68 -7.21 17.35 0.13
N LEU A 69 -8.11 16.91 1.03
CA LEU A 69 -7.73 16.24 2.29
C LEU A 69 -6.84 15.00 2.07
N ILE A 70 -7.08 14.26 0.98
CA ILE A 70 -6.34 13.05 0.63
C ILE A 70 -4.88 13.33 0.28
N ASP A 71 -4.52 14.56 -0.10
CA ASP A 71 -3.14 14.93 -0.46
C ASP A 71 -2.20 14.78 0.74
N ASN A 72 -2.70 15.02 1.96
CA ASN A 72 -1.93 14.80 3.19
C ASN A 72 -1.57 13.32 3.37
N TRP A 73 -2.49 12.42 3.01
CA TRP A 73 -2.26 10.98 3.05
C TRP A 73 -1.31 10.53 1.94
N LEU A 74 -1.52 11.03 0.71
CA LEU A 74 -0.68 10.69 -0.44
C LEU A 74 0.76 11.21 -0.32
N ARG A 75 1.01 12.19 0.56
CA ARG A 75 2.37 12.64 0.89
C ARG A 75 3.27 11.49 1.35
N HIS A 76 2.74 10.50 2.07
CA HIS A 76 3.52 9.32 2.46
C HIS A 76 4.05 8.53 1.25
N ILE A 77 3.31 8.51 0.14
CA ILE A 77 3.74 7.86 -1.11
C ILE A 77 4.72 8.77 -1.86
N GLN A 78 4.49 10.09 -1.82
CA GLN A 78 5.42 11.07 -2.40
C GLN A 78 6.79 11.00 -1.72
N ASP A 79 6.85 10.83 -0.39
CA ASP A 79 8.10 10.64 0.34
C ASP A 79 8.86 9.39 -0.15
N VAL A 80 8.14 8.30 -0.48
CA VAL A 80 8.72 7.08 -1.05
C VAL A 80 9.18 7.33 -2.49
N ARG A 81 8.39 8.04 -3.31
CA ARG A 81 8.78 8.45 -4.67
C ARG A 81 10.07 9.25 -4.64
N ASP A 82 10.15 10.26 -3.77
CA ASP A 82 11.28 11.18 -3.69
C ASP A 82 12.54 10.47 -3.20
N ARG A 83 12.41 9.56 -2.20
CA ARG A 83 13.51 8.71 -1.74
C ARG A 83 14.05 7.77 -2.83
N HIS A 84 13.21 7.35 -3.75
CA HIS A 84 13.57 6.43 -4.84
C HIS A 84 13.57 7.09 -6.22
N ALA A 85 13.72 8.42 -6.27
CA ALA A 85 13.61 9.19 -7.50
C ALA A 85 14.59 8.71 -8.59
N ASP A 86 15.85 8.45 -8.23
CA ASP A 86 16.87 7.96 -9.16
C ASP A 86 16.48 6.61 -9.78
N PHE A 87 15.99 5.68 -8.95
CA PHE A 87 15.51 4.39 -9.43
C PHE A 87 14.29 4.56 -10.35
N LEU A 88 13.34 5.41 -9.98
CA LEU A 88 12.15 5.67 -10.78
C LEU A 88 12.47 6.38 -12.11
N ALA A 89 13.51 7.20 -12.17
CA ALA A 89 13.98 7.85 -13.38
C ALA A 89 14.57 6.84 -14.39
N THR A 90 15.17 5.73 -13.91
CA THR A 90 15.67 4.64 -14.79
C THR A 90 14.57 3.82 -15.44
N LEU A 91 13.36 3.85 -14.87
CA LEU A 91 12.18 3.26 -15.47
C LEU A 91 11.68 4.28 -16.51
N ALA A 92 11.88 3.95 -17.79
CA ALA A 92 11.54 4.79 -18.95
C ALA A 92 10.11 5.38 -18.89
N ASP A 93 9.82 6.35 -19.76
CA ASP A 93 8.64 7.26 -19.81
C ASP A 93 7.23 6.63 -19.81
N ASP A 94 7.13 5.33 -19.56
CA ASP A 94 5.88 4.63 -19.35
C ASP A 94 5.39 4.83 -17.90
N THR A 95 4.48 5.79 -17.75
CA THR A 95 3.74 6.08 -16.52
C THR A 95 3.08 4.82 -15.91
N HIS A 96 2.72 3.83 -16.74
CA HIS A 96 2.17 2.55 -16.28
C HIS A 96 3.23 1.71 -15.56
N LEU A 97 4.48 1.68 -16.04
CA LEU A 97 5.59 0.98 -15.38
C LEU A 97 5.98 1.63 -14.04
N ARG A 98 5.95 2.97 -13.97
CA ARG A 98 6.25 3.72 -12.73
C ARG A 98 5.20 3.47 -11.64
N THR A 99 3.92 3.55 -11.97
CA THR A 99 2.81 3.25 -11.04
C THR A 99 2.83 1.79 -10.58
N THR A 100 3.13 0.87 -11.51
CA THR A 100 3.20 -0.57 -11.27
C THR A 100 4.28 -0.94 -10.25
N ARG A 101 5.51 -0.41 -10.39
CA ARG A 101 6.61 -0.71 -9.46
C ARG A 101 6.52 0.05 -8.14
N ALA A 102 5.94 1.25 -8.13
CA ALA A 102 5.64 1.97 -6.89
C ALA A 102 4.57 1.25 -6.04
N ALA A 103 3.62 0.58 -6.68
CA ALA A 103 2.57 -0.19 -6.01
C ALA A 103 2.95 -1.65 -5.67
N GLY A 104 4.19 -2.08 -5.94
CA GLY A 104 4.62 -3.46 -5.79
C GLY A 104 4.56 -3.95 -4.34
N ALA A 105 3.77 -5.00 -4.09
CA ALA A 105 3.72 -5.71 -2.82
C ALA A 105 5.11 -6.26 -2.45
N ARG A 106 5.78 -5.65 -1.48
CA ARG A 106 6.91 -6.28 -0.79
C ARG A 106 6.32 -7.07 0.36
N CYS A 107 6.33 -8.40 0.26
CA CYS A 107 6.21 -9.24 1.45
C CYS A 107 7.33 -8.83 2.40
N VAL A 108 6.98 -8.20 3.51
CA VAL A 108 7.92 -7.96 4.60
C VAL A 108 8.05 -9.30 5.32
N ASN A 109 9.22 -9.91 5.25
CA ASN A 109 9.54 -11.15 5.96
C ASN A 109 10.15 -10.80 7.32
#